data_AF-A0A7S3KMI8-F1
#
_entry.id   AF-A0A7S3KMI8-F1
#
_cell.length_a   1.000
_cell.length_b   1.000
_cell.length_c   1.000
_cell.angle_alpha   90.00
_cell.angle_beta   90.00
_cell.angle_gamma   90.00
#
_symmetry.space_group_name_H-M   'P 1'
#
loop_
_entity.id
_entity.type
_entity.pdbx_description
1 polymer ?
#
loop_
_entity_poly.entity_id
_entity_poly.type
_entity_poly.pdbx_seq_one_letter_code
_entity_poly.pdbx_strand_id
1 'polypeptide(L)'
;DFLNRKTKSAKEALPNFEVALKLSKDFYDKTETKDYVFKSCIEELKNHLEIIKRSMSFPELVIPICHTLGQFKKRCINPPYYNIIRELYGKIRKVTDKLQEYRKSVDLTSIEGCEEASAKLDLGNC
;
A
#
# COMPACT_ATOMS: atom_id res chain seq x y z
N ASP A 1 -24.93 -18.05 48.66
CA ASP A 1 -24.45 -19.17 47.82
C ASP A 1 -24.75 -18.97 46.34
N PHE A 2 -23.80 -18.43 45.57
CA PHE A 2 -23.92 -18.27 44.11
C PHE A 2 -23.45 -19.51 43.31
N LEU A 3 -23.15 -20.62 44.00
CA LEU A 3 -22.47 -21.80 43.45
C LEU A 3 -23.41 -22.93 43.00
N ASN A 4 -24.68 -22.65 42.69
CA ASN A 4 -25.64 -23.71 42.33
C ASN A 4 -26.49 -23.39 41.09
N ARG A 5 -25.90 -22.73 40.08
CA ARG A 5 -26.45 -22.75 38.73
C ARG A 5 -25.69 -23.79 37.92
N LYS A 6 -26.37 -24.89 37.55
CA LYS A 6 -25.89 -25.87 36.58
C LYS A 6 -25.30 -25.11 35.38
N THR A 7 -23.98 -25.16 35.23
CA THR A 7 -23.28 -24.64 34.07
C THR A 7 -23.79 -25.39 32.85
N LYS A 8 -24.46 -24.67 31.94
CA LYS A 8 -24.79 -25.18 30.61
C LYS A 8 -23.50 -25.73 29.99
N SER A 9 -23.58 -26.89 29.34
CA SER A 9 -22.39 -27.53 28.76
C SER A 9 -21.66 -26.54 27.85
N ALA A 10 -20.33 -26.55 27.82
CA ALA A 10 -19.53 -25.61 27.04
C ALA A 10 -19.92 -25.54 25.54
N LYS A 11 -20.64 -26.56 25.02
CA LYS A 11 -21.23 -26.57 23.67
C LYS A 11 -22.42 -25.62 23.48
N GLU A 12 -23.15 -25.26 24.54
CA GLU A 12 -24.27 -24.32 24.52
C GLU A 12 -23.85 -22.86 24.81
N ALA A 13 -22.63 -22.66 25.31
CA ALA A 13 -22.07 -21.34 25.62
C ALA A 13 -21.29 -20.71 24.46
N LEU A 14 -20.90 -21.52 23.46
CA LEU A 14 -20.31 -21.02 22.23
C LEU A 14 -21.47 -20.53 21.34
N PRO A 15 -21.50 -19.23 20.94
CA PRO A 15 -22.47 -18.80 19.94
C PRO A 15 -22.33 -19.72 18.74
N ASN A 16 -23.45 -20.36 18.38
CA ASN A 16 -23.53 -21.36 17.33
C ASN A 16 -22.68 -20.88 16.15
N PHE A 17 -21.64 -21.61 15.77
CA PHE A 17 -20.60 -21.13 14.86
C PHE A 17 -21.19 -20.57 13.56
N GLU A 18 -22.30 -21.14 13.11
CA GLU A 18 -23.10 -20.67 11.99
C GLU A 18 -23.72 -19.27 12.20
N VAL A 19 -24.17 -18.97 13.43
CA VAL A 19 -24.67 -17.64 13.83
C VAL A 19 -23.52 -16.64 13.92
N ALA A 20 -22.34 -17.04 14.42
CA ALA A 20 -21.16 -16.18 14.42
C ALA A 20 -20.70 -15.86 12.98
N LEU A 21 -20.73 -16.86 12.09
CA LEU A 21 -20.46 -16.68 10.65
C LEU A 21 -21.49 -15.79 9.97
N LYS A 22 -22.80 -16.00 10.21
CA LYS A 22 -23.88 -15.15 9.69
C LYS A 22 -23.74 -13.71 10.17
N LEU A 23 -23.52 -13.50 11.47
CA LEU A 23 -23.25 -12.18 12.03
C LEU A 23 -22.01 -11.55 11.38
N SER A 24 -20.93 -12.31 11.18
CA SER A 24 -19.72 -11.77 10.51
C SER A 24 -20.00 -11.33 9.06
N LYS A 25 -20.84 -12.08 8.34
CA LYS A 25 -21.23 -11.76 6.96
C LYS A 25 -22.15 -10.54 6.92
N ASP A 26 -23.14 -10.49 7.80
CA ASP A 26 -24.07 -9.37 7.92
C ASP A 26 -23.34 -8.08 8.34
N PHE A 27 -22.31 -8.18 9.17
CA PHE A 27 -21.41 -7.06 9.49
C PHE A 27 -20.57 -6.64 8.30
N TYR A 28 -20.05 -7.59 7.51
CA TYR A 28 -19.29 -7.26 6.31
C TYR A 28 -20.14 -6.57 5.25
N ASP A 29 -21.44 -6.87 5.20
CA ASP A 29 -22.35 -6.28 4.24
C ASP A 29 -22.80 -4.85 4.58
N LYS A 30 -22.61 -4.42 5.83
CA LYS A 30 -22.86 -3.03 6.23
C LYS A 30 -21.95 -2.08 5.47
N THR A 31 -22.55 -1.04 4.90
CA THR A 31 -21.86 0.03 4.18
C THR A 31 -20.77 0.66 5.03
N GLU A 32 -21.00 0.83 6.33
CA GLU A 32 -20.05 1.40 7.29
C GLU A 32 -18.75 0.59 7.39
N THR A 33 -18.87 -0.74 7.41
CA THR A 33 -17.71 -1.65 7.46
C THR A 33 -16.97 -1.64 6.13
N LYS A 34 -17.67 -1.63 4.99
CA LYS A 34 -17.06 -1.48 3.65
C LYS A 34 -16.31 -0.15 3.52
N ASP A 35 -16.91 0.95 3.99
CA ASP A 35 -16.29 2.28 4.03
C ASP A 35 -15.04 2.30 4.90
N TYR A 36 -15.12 1.70 6.10
CA TYR A 36 -13.99 1.61 7.01
C TYR A 36 -12.84 0.81 6.39
N VAL A 37 -13.11 -0.39 5.86
CA VAL A 37 -12.11 -1.24 5.20
C VAL A 37 -11.48 -0.49 4.03
N PHE A 38 -12.29 0.13 3.18
CA PHE A 38 -11.78 0.92 2.06
C PHE A 38 -10.84 2.04 2.53
N LYS A 39 -11.27 2.85 3.50
CA LYS A 39 -10.45 3.94 4.03
C LYS A 39 -9.14 3.43 4.64
N SER A 40 -9.20 2.36 5.42
CA SER A 40 -8.03 1.74 6.04
C SER A 40 -7.04 1.22 4.98
N CYS A 41 -7.52 0.51 3.95
CA CYS A 41 -6.67 0.04 2.85
C CYS A 41 -5.99 1.18 2.10
N ILE A 42 -6.71 2.28 1.87
CA ILE A 42 -6.15 3.45 1.17
C ILE A 42 -5.12 4.17 2.05
N GLU A 43 -5.36 4.27 3.34
CA GLU A 43 -4.43 4.91 4.26
C GLU A 43 -3.14 4.12 4.38
N GLU A 44 -3.23 2.79 4.51
CA GLU A 44 -2.05 1.92 4.53
C GLU A 44 -1.25 2.00 3.23
N LEU A 45 -1.94 2.03 2.09
CA LEU A 45 -1.30 2.21 0.79
C LEU A 45 -0.56 3.55 0.70
N LYS A 46 -1.15 4.65 1.19
CA LYS A 46 -0.47 5.95 1.23
C LYS A 46 0.77 5.90 2.10
N ASN A 47 0.69 5.29 3.29
CA ASN A 47 1.82 5.17 4.21
C ASN A 47 2.99 4.43 3.55
N HIS A 48 2.70 3.30 2.89
CA HIS A 48 3.71 2.58 2.14
C HIS A 48 4.33 3.42 1.01
N LEU A 49 3.50 4.09 0.21
CA LEU A 49 3.96 4.94 -0.89
C LEU A 49 4.83 6.10 -0.38
N GLU A 50 4.49 6.68 0.76
CA GLU A 50 5.25 7.77 1.39
C GLU A 50 6.66 7.35 1.82
N ILE A 51 6.83 6.10 2.27
CA ILE A 51 8.15 5.55 2.60
C ILE A 51 8.99 5.38 1.32
N ILE A 52 8.40 4.84 0.25
CA ILE A 52 9.15 4.51 -0.96
C ILE A 52 9.30 5.67 -1.96
N LYS A 53 8.56 6.78 -1.81
CA LYS A 53 8.54 7.90 -2.78
C LYS A 53 9.88 8.57 -3.07
N ARG A 54 10.85 8.42 -2.17
CA ARG A 54 12.20 8.96 -2.32
C ARG A 54 13.16 8.01 -3.02
N SER A 55 12.76 6.75 -3.20
CA SER A 55 13.59 5.75 -3.87
C SER A 55 13.69 6.04 -5.36
N MET A 56 14.89 5.91 -5.92
CA MET A 56 15.06 5.99 -7.36
C MET A 56 14.25 4.92 -8.08
N SER A 57 14.00 3.76 -7.49
CA SER A 57 13.19 2.67 -8.08
C SER A 57 11.67 2.89 -7.97
N PHE A 58 11.22 4.02 -7.42
CA PHE A 58 9.79 4.29 -7.21
C PHE A 58 8.96 4.18 -8.50
N PRO A 59 9.34 4.79 -9.64
CA PRO A 59 8.63 4.65 -10.91
C PRO A 59 8.28 3.22 -11.30
N GLU A 60 9.20 2.27 -11.11
CA GLU A 60 9.02 0.86 -11.45
C GLU A 60 8.11 0.15 -10.45
N LEU A 61 8.30 0.42 -9.15
CA LEU A 61 7.55 -0.21 -8.07
C LEU A 61 6.06 0.18 -8.09
N VAL A 62 5.73 1.39 -8.56
CA VAL A 62 4.34 1.87 -8.58
C VAL A 62 3.57 1.53 -9.85
N ILE A 63 4.18 0.92 -10.86
CA ILE A 63 3.49 0.48 -12.10
C ILE A 63 2.31 -0.45 -11.79
N PRO A 64 2.48 -1.58 -11.05
CA PRO A 64 1.36 -2.48 -10.76
C PRO A 64 0.26 -1.82 -9.91
N ILE A 65 0.66 -0.90 -9.02
CA ILE A 65 -0.27 -0.13 -8.19
C ILE A 65 -1.09 0.81 -9.07
N CYS A 66 -0.44 1.57 -9.96
CA CYS A 66 -1.12 2.44 -10.93
C CYS A 66 -2.08 1.66 -11.83
N HIS A 67 -1.68 0.46 -12.30
CA HIS A 67 -2.55 -0.38 -13.11
C HIS A 67 -3.82 -0.77 -12.35
N THR A 68 -3.66 -1.25 -11.11
CA THR A 68 -4.77 -1.67 -10.24
C THR A 68 -5.70 -0.51 -9.89
N LEU A 69 -5.14 0.62 -9.46
CA LEU A 69 -5.91 1.84 -9.17
C LEU A 69 -6.62 2.36 -10.43
N GLY A 70 -5.99 2.26 -11.60
CA GLY A 70 -6.57 2.62 -12.89
C GLY A 70 -7.77 1.75 -13.26
N GLN A 71 -7.69 0.43 -13.03
CA GLN A 71 -8.82 -0.48 -13.22
C GLN A 71 -9.94 -0.20 -12.21
N PHE A 72 -9.61 -0.04 -10.93
CA PHE A 72 -10.57 0.27 -9.88
C PHE A 72 -11.33 1.55 -10.21
N LYS A 73 -10.62 2.61 -10.58
CA LYS A 73 -11.19 3.90 -10.96
C LYS A 73 -12.22 3.77 -12.10
N LYS A 74 -11.96 2.92 -13.10
CA LYS A 74 -12.88 2.69 -14.24
C LYS A 74 -14.15 1.94 -13.84
N ARG A 75 -14.07 1.06 -12.83
CA ARG A 75 -15.18 0.19 -12.39
C ARG A 75 -15.93 0.75 -11.17
N CYS A 76 -15.37 1.75 -10.50
CA CYS A 76 -15.91 2.29 -9.26
C CYS A 76 -17.16 3.14 -9.51
N ILE A 77 -18.30 2.66 -9.02
CA ILE A 77 -19.59 3.36 -9.10
C ILE A 77 -19.73 4.39 -7.96
N ASN A 78 -19.08 4.15 -6.81
CA ASN A 78 -19.14 5.01 -5.63
C ASN A 78 -18.32 6.31 -5.87
N PRO A 79 -18.96 7.50 -5.93
CA PRO A 79 -18.25 8.75 -6.24
C PRO A 79 -17.22 9.18 -5.18
N PRO A 80 -17.50 9.10 -3.86
CA PRO A 80 -16.49 9.31 -2.83
C PRO A 80 -15.22 8.46 -3.03
N TYR A 81 -15.36 7.17 -3.29
CA TYR A 81 -14.22 6.27 -3.48
C TYR A 81 -13.45 6.64 -4.75
N TYR A 82 -14.16 6.91 -5.83
CA TYR A 82 -13.58 7.35 -7.09
C TYR A 82 -12.70 8.60 -6.90
N ASN A 83 -13.19 9.60 -6.16
CA ASN A 83 -12.45 10.84 -5.92
C ASN A 83 -11.16 10.59 -5.12
N ILE A 84 -11.23 9.77 -4.07
CA ILE A 84 -10.06 9.40 -3.26
C ILE A 84 -9.00 8.70 -4.12
N ILE A 85 -9.42 7.73 -4.95
CA ILE A 85 -8.52 6.98 -5.84
C ILE A 85 -7.94 7.89 -6.91
N ARG A 86 -8.76 8.78 -7.49
CA ARG A 86 -8.31 9.73 -8.51
C ARG A 86 -7.22 10.64 -7.97
N GLU A 87 -7.38 11.15 -6.75
CA GLU A 87 -6.39 11.99 -6.10
C GLU A 87 -5.09 11.23 -5.82
N LEU A 88 -5.19 10.03 -5.24
CA LEU A 88 -4.03 9.17 -4.96
C LEU A 88 -3.26 8.84 -6.25
N TYR A 89 -3.97 8.41 -7.29
CA TYR A 89 -3.40 8.11 -8.60
C TYR A 89 -2.67 9.32 -9.21
N GLY A 90 -3.24 10.52 -9.07
CA GLY A 90 -2.61 11.76 -9.52
C GLY A 90 -1.34 12.09 -8.75
N LYS A 91 -1.31 11.86 -7.42
CA LYS A 91 -0.11 12.06 -6.59
C LYS A 91 1.02 11.12 -7.00
N ILE A 92 0.71 9.84 -7.21
CA ILE A 92 1.70 8.84 -7.64
C ILE A 92 2.34 9.28 -8.96
N ARG A 93 1.53 9.61 -9.97
CA ARG A 93 2.04 10.08 -11.27
C ARG A 93 2.97 11.29 -11.16
N LYS A 94 2.57 12.31 -10.39
CA LYS A 94 3.40 13.51 -10.20
C LYS A 94 4.78 13.18 -9.62
N VAL A 95 4.87 12.22 -8.70
CA VAL A 95 6.16 11.78 -8.15
C VAL A 95 6.95 10.98 -9.19
N THR A 96 6.29 10.07 -9.90
CA THR A 96 6.90 9.28 -10.98
C THR A 96 7.50 10.18 -12.06
N ASP A 97 6.75 11.17 -12.54
CA ASP A 97 7.18 12.08 -13.60
C ASP A 97 8.42 12.89 -13.16
N LYS A 98 8.39 13.44 -11.94
CA LYS A 98 9.54 14.18 -11.36
C LYS A 98 10.80 13.33 -11.25
N LEU A 99 10.68 12.08 -10.81
CA LEU A 99 11.83 11.17 -10.70
C LEU A 99 12.35 10.77 -12.08
N GLN A 100 11.46 10.59 -13.06
CA GLN A 100 11.87 10.31 -14.43
C GLN A 100 12.57 11.51 -15.08
N GLU A 101 12.11 12.73 -14.85
CA GLU A 101 12.80 13.96 -15.28
C GLU A 101 14.18 14.05 -14.63
N TYR A 102 14.27 13.83 -13.32
CA TYR A 102 15.54 13.79 -12.60
C TYR A 102 16.50 12.74 -13.19
N ARG A 103 16.02 11.52 -13.44
CA ARG A 103 16.80 10.45 -14.07
C ARG A 103 17.34 10.81 -15.45
N LYS A 104 16.56 11.55 -16.26
CA LYS A 104 17.02 12.04 -17.57
C LYS A 104 18.05 13.16 -17.47
N SER A 105 18.00 13.95 -16.40
CA SER A 105 18.97 15.04 -16.16
C SER A 105 20.31 14.56 -15.63
N VAL A 106 20.39 13.32 -15.14
CA VAL A 106 21.66 12.69 -14.73
C VAL A 106 22.32 12.10 -15.96
N ASP A 107 23.33 12.78 -16.48
CA ASP A 107 24.13 12.30 -17.60
C ASP A 107 25.14 11.24 -17.12
N LEU A 108 24.85 9.98 -17.43
CA LEU A 108 25.72 8.84 -17.08
C LEU A 108 26.97 8.77 -17.99
N THR A 109 27.08 9.60 -19.03
CA THR A 109 28.26 9.63 -19.91
C THR A 109 29.45 10.38 -19.31
N SER A 110 29.28 11.04 -18.16
CA SER A 110 30.38 11.73 -17.45
C SER A 110 31.19 10.83 -16.49
N ILE A 111 30.89 9.52 -16.44
CA ILE A 111 31.58 8.54 -15.57
C ILE A 111 32.84 7.96 -16.25
N GLU A 112 33.42 8.63 -17.25
CA GLU A 112 34.80 8.31 -17.67
C GLU A 112 35.85 8.84 -16.65
N GLY A 113 35.44 9.60 -15.63
CA GLY A 113 36.33 10.12 -14.58
C GLY A 113 36.47 9.28 -13.31
N CYS A 114 35.73 8.16 -13.15
CA CYS A 114 35.76 7.37 -11.91
C CYS A 114 36.76 6.20 -11.91
N GLU A 115 37.33 5.81 -13.06
CA GLU A 115 38.38 4.76 -13.09
C GLU A 115 39.75 5.30 -12.64
N GLU A 116 40.04 6.60 -12.81
CA GLU A 116 41.32 7.18 -12.37
C GLU A 116 41.45 7.36 -10.85
N ALA A 117 40.34 7.30 -10.09
CA ALA A 117 40.37 7.39 -8.63
C ALA A 117 40.74 6.06 -7.94
N SER A 118 40.58 4.91 -8.61
CA SER A 118 41.00 3.61 -8.06
C SER A 118 42.48 3.31 -8.33
N ALA A 119 43.07 3.83 -9.42
CA ALA A 119 44.47 3.60 -9.75
C ALA A 119 45.49 4.39 -8.90
N LYS A 120 45.05 5.42 -8.16
CA LYS A 120 45.93 6.21 -7.27
C LYS A 120 45.99 5.71 -5.82
N LEU A 121 45.19 4.71 -5.45
CA LEU A 121 45.26 4.09 -4.11
C LEU A 121 46.23 2.90 -4.04
N ASP A 122 46.63 2.33 -5.19
CA ASP A 122 47.53 1.16 -5.24
C ASP A 122 49.03 1.49 -5.45
N LEU A 123 49.42 2.76 -5.54
CA LEU A 123 50.83 3.18 -5.66
C LEU A 123 51.40 3.84 -4.39
N GLY A 124 50.68 3.74 -3.27
CA GLY A 124 51.09 4.32 -1.98
C GLY A 124 51.68 3.35 -0.95
N ASN A 125 51.86 2.07 -1.30
CA ASN A 125 52.53 1.07 -0.45
C ASN A 125 53.66 0.40 -1.23
N CYS A 126 54.80 1.08 -1.30
CA CYS A 126 56.13 0.48 -1.47
C CYS A 126 57.06 1.15 -0.46
#